data_AF-A0A2N1U1W9-F1
#
_entry.id   AF-A0A2N1U1W9-F1
#
_cell.length_a   1.000
_cell.length_b   1.000
_cell.length_c   1.000
_cell.angle_alpha   90.00
_cell.angle_beta   90.00
_cell.angle_gamma   90.00
#
_symmetry.space_group_name_H-M   'P 1'
#
loop_
_entity.id
_entity.type
_entity.pdbx_description
1 polymer ?
#
loop_
_entity_poly.entity_id
_entity_poly.type
_entity_poly.pdbx_seq_one_letter_code
_entity_poly.pdbx_strand_id
1 'polypeptide(L)'
;MSEEHLACSLCGKIPDLLKVELLHSEERLPVEVDKLRCIGGPGNYSSPQIRVCPECGTYFNFIHEHDSEAGMGEGYTDEIISRIMPDRALVSLENARQDTVSGLEYWKKSLSEGYCVEHAKEAIAKDQAELASIASEIDRLSEQKK
;
A
#
# COMPACT_ATOMS: atom_id res chain seq x y z
N MET A 1 -19.03 6.96 -9.99
CA MET A 1 -17.70 6.52 -10.46
C MET A 1 -17.63 6.83 -11.94
N SER A 2 -16.57 7.46 -12.45
CA SER A 2 -16.44 7.59 -13.91
C SER A 2 -16.14 6.21 -14.49
N GLU A 3 -16.84 5.85 -15.57
CA GLU A 3 -16.65 4.57 -16.30
C GLU A 3 -15.29 4.51 -17.05
N GLU A 4 -14.49 5.57 -16.95
CA GLU A 4 -13.17 5.71 -17.58
C GLU A 4 -12.20 4.58 -17.18
N HIS A 5 -12.36 4.01 -15.98
CA HIS A 5 -11.55 2.89 -15.53
C HIS A 5 -11.83 1.58 -16.29
N LEU A 6 -13.04 1.41 -16.85
CA LEU A 6 -13.39 0.22 -17.65
C LEU A 6 -12.70 0.23 -19.01
N ALA A 7 -12.42 1.42 -19.55
CA ALA A 7 -11.70 1.60 -20.81
C ALA A 7 -10.17 1.65 -20.61
N CYS A 8 -9.69 1.75 -19.37
CA CYS A 8 -8.27 1.82 -19.04
C CYS A 8 -7.59 0.45 -19.23
N SER A 9 -6.40 0.46 -19.86
CA SER A 9 -5.69 -0.76 -20.27
C SER A 9 -5.16 -1.59 -19.09
N LEU A 10 -4.99 -0.92 -17.93
CA LEU A 10 -4.65 -1.53 -16.64
C LEU A 10 -5.92 -1.82 -15.82
N CYS A 11 -6.66 -0.77 -15.46
CA CYS A 11 -7.75 -0.86 -14.48
C CYS A 11 -8.93 -1.71 -14.92
N GLY A 12 -9.21 -1.81 -16.23
CA GLY A 12 -10.35 -2.58 -16.74
C GLY A 12 -10.19 -4.09 -16.55
N LYS A 13 -8.97 -4.56 -16.26
CA LYS A 13 -8.66 -5.97 -15.99
C LYS A 13 -8.54 -6.30 -14.51
N ILE A 14 -8.48 -5.28 -13.65
CA ILE A 14 -8.38 -5.46 -12.21
C ILE A 14 -9.81 -5.45 -11.65
N PRO A 15 -10.27 -6.53 -11.00
CA PRO A 15 -11.60 -6.56 -10.39
C PRO A 15 -11.70 -5.54 -9.23
N ASP A 16 -12.92 -5.16 -8.88
CA ASP A 16 -13.16 -4.21 -7.78
C ASP A 16 -12.74 -4.77 -6.43
N LEU A 17 -12.80 -6.09 -6.26
CA LEU A 17 -12.29 -6.82 -5.11
C LEU A 17 -11.85 -8.21 -5.56
N LEU A 18 -10.62 -8.58 -5.21
CA LEU A 18 -10.13 -9.95 -5.35
C LEU A 18 -9.20 -10.26 -4.18
N LYS A 19 -9.39 -11.44 -3.61
CA LYS A 19 -8.52 -12.05 -2.61
C LYS A 19 -8.00 -13.36 -3.20
N VAL A 20 -6.70 -13.59 -3.08
CA VAL A 20 -6.06 -14.86 -3.44
C VAL A 20 -5.23 -15.35 -2.25
N GLU A 21 -5.29 -16.65 -2.01
CA GLU A 21 -4.45 -17.34 -1.02
C GLU A 21 -3.25 -17.92 -1.78
N LEU A 22 -2.02 -17.62 -1.35
CA LEU A 22 -0.80 -17.93 -2.08
C LEU A 22 -0.09 -19.20 -1.58
N LEU A 23 -0.35 -19.63 -0.34
CA LEU A 23 0.38 -20.73 0.29
C LEU A 23 -0.07 -22.09 -0.23
N HIS A 24 -1.37 -22.24 -0.49
CA HIS A 24 -2.01 -23.50 -0.87
C HIS A 24 -2.71 -23.44 -2.24
N SER A 25 -2.54 -22.35 -2.99
CA SER A 25 -3.16 -22.17 -4.31
C SER A 25 -2.22 -21.56 -5.37
N GLU A 26 -2.50 -21.89 -6.63
CA GLU A 26 -1.86 -21.31 -7.81
C GLU A 26 -2.52 -20.02 -8.28
N GLU A 27 -3.64 -19.61 -7.66
CA GLU A 27 -4.32 -18.36 -7.97
C GLU A 27 -3.42 -17.15 -7.68
N ARG A 28 -3.46 -16.15 -8.56
CA ARG A 28 -2.69 -14.93 -8.45
C ARG A 28 -3.56 -13.73 -8.78
N LEU A 29 -3.23 -12.59 -8.21
CA LEU A 29 -3.80 -11.32 -8.65
C LEU A 29 -3.42 -11.06 -10.13
N PRO A 30 -4.24 -10.29 -10.87
CA PRO A 30 -3.90 -9.89 -12.23
C PRO A 30 -2.54 -9.20 -12.28
N VAL A 31 -1.74 -9.51 -13.30
CA VAL A 31 -0.38 -8.93 -13.50
C VAL A 31 -0.40 -7.40 -13.64
N GLU A 32 -1.55 -6.81 -13.97
CA GLU A 32 -1.77 -5.37 -13.98
C GLU A 32 -1.63 -4.73 -12.59
N VAL A 33 -1.85 -5.47 -11.50
CA VAL A 33 -1.69 -4.98 -10.12
C VAL A 33 -0.24 -4.56 -9.84
N ASP A 34 0.74 -5.23 -10.43
CA ASP A 34 2.17 -4.91 -10.31
C ASP A 34 2.58 -3.64 -11.08
N LYS A 35 1.74 -3.21 -12.03
CA LYS A 35 1.95 -2.00 -12.82
C LYS A 35 1.37 -0.75 -12.16
N LEU A 36 0.62 -0.91 -11.07
CA LEU A 36 0.12 0.21 -10.29
C LEU A 36 1.28 0.87 -9.54
N ARG A 37 1.29 2.20 -9.50
CA ARG A 37 2.28 2.95 -8.74
C ARG A 37 1.95 2.85 -7.26
N CYS A 38 2.87 2.33 -6.45
CA CYS A 38 2.77 2.38 -5.00
C CYS A 38 2.97 3.82 -4.50
N ILE A 39 2.07 4.30 -3.65
CA ILE A 39 2.16 5.61 -3.00
C ILE A 39 2.84 5.48 -1.64
N GLY A 40 2.38 4.50 -0.84
CA GLY A 40 2.84 4.23 0.53
C GLY A 40 1.91 3.30 1.27
N GLY A 41 2.26 2.97 2.52
CA GLY A 41 1.53 2.05 3.38
C GLY A 41 2.18 0.65 3.45
N PRO A 42 2.16 -0.01 4.62
CA PRO A 42 2.92 -1.24 4.87
C PRO A 42 2.33 -2.47 4.16
N GLY A 43 1.08 -2.41 3.71
CA GLY A 43 0.47 -3.51 2.95
C GLY A 43 -0.10 -4.63 3.80
N ASN A 44 -0.44 -4.38 5.07
CA ASN A 44 -1.07 -5.37 5.94
C ASN A 44 -2.56 -5.07 6.17
N TYR A 45 -3.28 -5.95 6.86
CA TYR A 45 -4.72 -5.75 7.10
C TYR A 45 -5.05 -4.48 7.91
N SER A 46 -4.16 -4.04 8.80
CA SER A 46 -4.38 -2.83 9.61
C SER A 46 -4.09 -1.55 8.83
N SER A 47 -3.19 -1.62 7.84
CA SER A 47 -2.78 -0.48 7.04
C SER A 47 -2.41 -0.95 5.62
N PRO A 48 -3.40 -0.98 4.70
CA PRO A 48 -3.18 -1.40 3.33
C PRO A 48 -2.18 -0.49 2.62
N GLN A 49 -1.48 -1.04 1.64
CA GLN A 49 -0.66 -0.25 0.73
C GLN A 49 -1.58 0.43 -0.28
N ILE A 50 -1.42 1.74 -0.44
CA ILE A 50 -2.19 2.53 -1.38
C ILE A 50 -1.47 2.50 -2.72
N ARG A 51 -2.17 2.04 -3.75
CA ARG A 51 -1.69 2.03 -5.14
C ARG A 51 -2.59 2.88 -6.02
N VAL A 52 -2.00 3.50 -7.04
CA VAL A 52 -2.74 4.30 -8.03
C VAL A 52 -2.38 3.86 -9.44
N CYS A 53 -3.38 3.81 -10.31
CA CYS A 53 -3.17 3.60 -11.73
C CYS A 53 -2.54 4.84 -12.36
N PRO A 54 -1.37 4.73 -13.01
CA PRO A 54 -0.73 5.86 -13.67
C PRO A 54 -1.48 6.35 -14.91
N GLU A 55 -2.36 5.53 -15.50
CA GLU A 55 -3.08 5.88 -16.73
C GLU A 55 -4.37 6.68 -16.47
N CYS A 56 -5.18 6.25 -15.50
CA CYS A 56 -6.50 6.84 -15.25
C CYS A 56 -6.71 7.35 -13.82
N GLY A 57 -5.69 7.29 -12.96
CA GLY A 57 -5.75 7.83 -11.60
C GLY A 57 -6.64 7.06 -10.62
N THR A 58 -7.13 5.87 -10.99
CA THR A 58 -7.94 5.04 -10.08
C THR A 58 -7.09 4.47 -8.95
N TYR A 59 -7.65 4.47 -7.74
CA TYR A 59 -6.97 4.00 -6.54
C TYR A 59 -7.37 2.59 -6.15
N PHE A 60 -6.42 1.91 -5.50
CA PHE A 60 -6.60 0.61 -4.94
C PHE A 60 -5.92 0.51 -3.57
N ASN A 61 -6.53 -0.25 -2.66
CA ASN A 61 -5.86 -0.81 -1.50
C ASN A 61 -5.31 -2.18 -1.87
N PHE A 62 -4.03 -2.40 -1.59
CA PHE A 62 -3.32 -3.65 -1.73
C PHE A 62 -2.90 -4.16 -0.34
N ILE A 63 -3.19 -5.42 -0.06
CA ILE A 63 -2.77 -6.11 1.16
C ILE A 63 -1.98 -7.34 0.73
N HIS A 64 -0.83 -7.56 1.36
CA HIS A 64 -0.03 -8.77 1.35
C HIS A 64 0.21 -9.14 2.82
N GLU A 65 -0.58 -10.07 3.33
CA GLU A 65 -0.47 -10.55 4.70
C GLU A 65 0.17 -11.94 4.71
N HIS A 66 1.12 -12.15 5.61
CA HIS A 66 1.77 -13.43 5.79
C HIS A 66 1.77 -13.79 7.28
N ASP A 67 1.13 -14.91 7.61
CA ASP A 67 1.25 -15.52 8.94
C ASP A 67 2.12 -16.78 8.82
N SER A 68 3.33 -16.69 9.37
CA SER A 68 4.26 -17.81 9.45
C SER A 68 3.84 -18.71 10.60
N GLU A 69 3.56 -19.98 10.32
CA GLU A 69 3.13 -21.01 11.27
C GLU A 69 4.00 -21.09 12.54
N ALA A 70 3.67 -20.30 13.57
CA ALA A 70 4.33 -20.38 14.86
C ALA A 70 3.73 -21.46 15.77
N GLY A 71 3.33 -22.61 15.19
CA GLY A 71 3.35 -23.90 15.90
C GLY A 71 2.06 -24.73 16.04
N MET A 72 0.88 -24.35 15.53
CA MET A 72 -0.35 -25.16 15.72
C MET A 72 -1.43 -25.10 14.60
N GLY A 73 -1.24 -24.37 13.50
CA GLY A 73 -2.25 -24.24 12.44
C GLY A 73 -1.64 -24.19 11.04
N GLU A 74 -2.47 -24.39 10.01
CA GLU A 74 -2.10 -24.13 8.61
C GLU A 74 -1.89 -22.61 8.46
N GLY A 75 -0.70 -22.21 8.01
CA GLY A 75 -0.34 -20.81 7.77
C GLY A 75 -1.17 -20.25 6.63
N TYR A 76 -1.01 -18.96 6.36
CA TYR A 76 -1.61 -18.36 5.18
C TYR A 76 -0.73 -17.26 4.62
N THR A 77 -0.83 -17.06 3.31
CA THR A 77 -0.30 -15.87 2.67
C THR A 77 -1.38 -15.32 1.77
N ASP A 78 -1.99 -14.21 2.14
CA ASP A 78 -3.08 -13.61 1.39
C ASP A 78 -2.61 -12.39 0.61
N GLU A 79 -3.06 -12.28 -0.63
CA GLU A 79 -3.05 -11.02 -1.36
C GLU A 79 -4.46 -10.54 -1.66
N ILE A 80 -4.71 -9.26 -1.39
CA ILE A 80 -6.01 -8.63 -1.63
C ILE A 80 -5.79 -7.34 -2.40
N ILE A 81 -6.54 -7.17 -3.48
CA ILE A 81 -6.68 -5.88 -4.17
C ILE A 81 -8.13 -5.42 -4.07
N SER A 82 -8.34 -4.15 -3.74
CA SER A 82 -9.67 -3.56 -3.72
C SER A 82 -9.67 -2.14 -4.30
N ARG A 83 -10.55 -1.87 -5.25
CA ARG A 83 -10.74 -0.54 -5.84
C ARG A 83 -11.39 0.38 -4.81
N ILE A 84 -10.86 1.58 -4.68
CA ILE A 84 -11.37 2.58 -3.73
C ILE A 84 -11.63 3.92 -4.40
N MET A 85 -12.56 4.66 -3.81
CA MET A 85 -12.88 6.02 -4.23
C MET A 85 -11.83 7.02 -3.71
N PRO A 86 -11.64 8.18 -4.36
CA PRO A 86 -10.64 9.17 -3.96
C PRO A 86 -10.76 9.68 -2.53
N ASP A 87 -11.98 9.77 -1.99
CA ASP A 87 -12.22 10.12 -0.59
C ASP A 87 -11.72 9.06 0.38
N ARG A 88 -11.95 7.79 0.08
CA ARG A 88 -11.41 6.66 0.85
C ARG A 88 -9.90 6.55 0.70
N ALA A 89 -9.36 6.81 -0.49
CA ALA A 89 -7.92 6.88 -0.72
C ALA A 89 -7.26 7.94 0.15
N LEU A 90 -7.87 9.13 0.30
CA LEU A 90 -7.36 10.18 1.17
C LEU A 90 -7.28 9.73 2.64
N VAL A 91 -8.33 9.06 3.14
CA VAL A 91 -8.32 8.52 4.52
C VAL A 91 -7.22 7.46 4.69
N SER A 92 -7.08 6.54 3.73
CA SER A 92 -6.04 5.53 3.75
C SER A 92 -4.63 6.14 3.70
N LEU A 93 -4.41 7.18 2.89
CA LEU A 93 -3.15 7.90 2.81
C LEU A 93 -2.81 8.63 4.11
N GLU A 94 -3.81 9.20 4.79
CA GLU A 94 -3.60 9.83 6.09
C GLU A 94 -3.21 8.83 7.18
N ASN A 95 -3.82 7.65 7.18
CA ASN A 95 -3.44 6.57 8.10
C ASN A 95 -2.01 6.09 7.80
N ALA A 96 -1.70 5.82 6.52
CA ALA A 96 -0.35 5.44 6.10
C ALA A 96 0.68 6.50 6.52
N ARG A 97 0.36 7.79 6.37
CA ARG A 97 1.21 8.90 6.83
C ARG A 97 1.52 8.81 8.32
N GLN A 98 0.51 8.55 9.16
CA GLN A 98 0.69 8.42 10.61
C GLN A 98 1.55 7.21 10.99
N ASP A 99 1.34 6.08 10.32
CA ASP A 99 2.14 4.87 10.53
C ASP A 99 3.60 5.10 10.13
N THR A 100 3.85 5.70 8.95
CA THR A 100 5.20 6.01 8.49
C THR A 100 5.91 7.04 9.39
N VAL A 101 5.19 8.02 9.94
CA VAL A 101 5.75 8.95 10.95
C VAL A 101 6.18 8.19 12.20
N SER A 102 5.34 7.28 12.70
CA SER A 102 5.65 6.47 13.88
C SER A 102 6.86 5.57 13.64
N GLY A 103 6.96 4.95 12.46
CA GLY A 103 8.12 4.18 12.03
C GLY A 103 9.40 5.02 11.97
N LEU A 104 9.32 6.22 11.39
CA LEU A 104 10.45 7.14 11.29
C LEU A 104 10.96 7.56 12.68
N GLU A 105 10.07 7.83 13.62
CA GLU A 105 10.43 8.15 15.02
C GLU A 105 11.12 6.97 15.71
N TYR A 106 10.60 5.75 15.52
CA TYR A 106 11.20 4.53 16.04
C TYR A 106 12.62 4.31 15.51
N TRP A 107 12.84 4.46 14.20
CA TRP A 107 14.16 4.26 13.60
C TRP A 107 15.15 5.36 13.98
N LYS A 108 14.71 6.62 14.10
CA LYS A 108 15.55 7.71 14.62
C LYS A 108 16.00 7.43 16.05
N LYS A 109 15.10 6.95 16.90
CA LYS A 109 15.42 6.56 18.27
C LYS A 109 16.43 5.41 18.29
N SER A 110 16.16 4.33 17.52
CA SER A 110 17.06 3.17 17.41
C SER A 110 18.46 3.57 16.96
N LEU A 111 18.55 4.46 15.96
CA LEU A 111 19.82 5.01 15.48
C LEU A 111 20.56 5.80 16.57
N SER A 112 19.85 6.62 17.35
CA SER A 112 20.44 7.41 18.44
C SER A 112 20.97 6.56 19.60
N GLU A 113 20.34 5.39 19.82
CA GLU A 113 20.72 4.42 20.84
C GLU A 113 21.80 3.43 20.35
N GLY A 114 22.19 3.48 19.07
CA GLY A 114 23.22 2.63 18.48
C GLY A 114 22.75 1.23 18.06
N TYR A 115 21.43 1.00 17.99
CA TYR A 115 20.86 -0.29 17.57
C TYR A 115 20.66 -0.35 16.06
N CYS A 116 21.02 -1.49 15.45
CA CYS A 116 20.77 -1.78 14.04
C CYS A 116 21.14 -0.63 13.09
N VAL A 117 22.26 0.05 13.34
CA VAL A 117 22.60 1.38 12.78
C VAL A 117 22.42 1.48 11.27
N GLU A 118 22.96 0.54 10.48
CA GLU A 118 22.85 0.60 9.02
C GLU A 118 21.40 0.39 8.55
N HIS A 119 20.69 -0.56 9.15
CA HIS A 119 19.27 -0.78 8.86
C HIS A 119 18.42 0.43 9.24
N ALA A 120 18.70 1.07 10.38
CA ALA A 120 17.98 2.27 10.81
C ALA A 120 18.21 3.45 9.85
N LYS A 121 19.42 3.62 9.29
CA LYS A 121 19.69 4.64 8.26
C LYS A 121 18.89 4.39 6.98
N GLU A 122 18.88 3.15 6.50
CA GLU A 122 18.12 2.75 5.31
C GLU A 122 16.62 2.95 5.51
N ALA A 123 16.10 2.51 6.65
CA ALA A 123 14.69 2.66 7.01
C ALA A 123 14.28 4.14 7.11
N ILE A 124 15.09 5.00 7.75
CA ILE A 124 14.85 6.44 7.82
C ILE A 124 14.75 7.06 6.42
N ALA A 125 15.69 6.73 5.53
CA ALA A 125 15.69 7.27 4.17
C ALA A 125 14.45 6.80 3.38
N LYS A 126 14.07 5.54 3.54
CA LYS A 126 12.86 4.96 2.93
C LYS A 126 11.59 5.64 3.44
N ASP A 127 11.43 5.76 4.75
CA ASP A 127 10.26 6.37 5.38
C ASP A 127 10.14 7.86 4.98
N GLN A 128 11.26 8.58 4.88
CA GLN A 128 11.26 9.97 4.40
C GLN A 128 10.79 10.09 2.94
N ALA A 129 11.27 9.20 2.06
CA ALA A 129 10.85 9.18 0.66
C ALA A 129 9.36 8.82 0.53
N GLU A 130 8.89 7.87 1.33
CA GLU A 130 7.49 7.46 1.38
C GLU A 130 6.59 8.59 1.89
N LEU A 131 6.97 9.30 2.96
CA LEU A 131 6.24 10.48 3.45
C LEU A 131 6.12 11.58 2.39
N ALA A 132 7.17 11.81 1.60
CA ALA A 132 7.13 12.78 0.50
C ALA A 132 6.16 12.34 -0.61
N SER A 133 6.15 11.05 -0.95
CA SER A 133 5.21 10.46 -1.91
C SER A 133 3.76 10.59 -1.43
N ILE A 134 3.50 10.23 -0.17
CA ILE A 134 2.16 10.33 0.45
C ILE A 134 1.69 11.79 0.48
N ALA A 135 2.54 12.72 0.95
CA ALA A 135 2.18 14.14 1.03
C ALA A 135 1.81 14.71 -0.35
N SER A 136 2.63 14.44 -1.37
CA SER A 136 2.35 14.88 -2.73
C SER A 136 1.03 14.34 -3.28
N GLU A 137 0.65 13.11 -2.92
CA GLU A 137 -0.59 12.50 -3.38
C GLU A 137 -1.82 13.06 -2.63
N ILE A 138 -1.69 13.33 -1.33
CA ILE A 138 -2.71 14.00 -0.51
C ILE A 138 -3.01 15.39 -1.04
N ASP A 139 -1.97 16.18 -1.36
CA ASP A 139 -2.12 17.53 -1.91
C ASP A 139 -2.88 17.47 -3.24
N ARG A 140 -2.47 16.57 -4.14
CA ARG A 140 -3.15 16.34 -5.43
C ARG A 140 -4.63 16.02 -5.28
N LEU A 141 -4.99 15.12 -4.36
CA LEU A 141 -6.38 14.74 -4.09
C LEU A 141 -7.19 15.88 -3.46
N SER A 142 -6.54 16.71 -2.65
CA SER A 142 -7.17 17.83 -1.97
C SER A 142 -7.46 18.99 -2.92
N GLU A 143 -6.61 19.20 -3.93
CA GLU A 143 -6.82 20.19 -4.99
C GLU A 143 -7.96 19.82 -5.92
N GLN A 144 -8.15 18.53 -6.23
CA GLN A 144 -9.25 18.05 -7.07
C GLN A 144 -10.65 18.21 -6.45
N LYS A 145 -10.72 18.53 -5.15
CA LYS A 145 -11.97 18.79 -4.43
C LYS A 145 -12.35 20.28 -4.38
N LYS A 146 -11.48 21.19 -4.82
CA LYS A 146 -11.74 22.64 -4.88
C LYS A 146 -12.36 23.02 -6.21
#